data_AF-C7JCN5-F1
#
_entry.id   AF-C7JCN5-F1
#
_cell.length_a   1.000
_cell.length_b   1.000
_cell.length_c   1.000
_cell.angle_alpha   90.00
_cell.angle_beta   90.00
_cell.angle_gamma   90.00
#
_symmetry.space_group_name_H-M   'P 1'
#
loop_
_entity.id
_entity.type
_entity.pdbx_description
1 polymer ?
#
loop_
_entity_poly.entity_id
_entity_poly.type
_entity_poly.pdbx_seq_one_letter_code
_entity_poly.pdbx_strand_id
1 'polypeptide(L)'
;MRVWTPKGITKEKTVFVPDVTLHDLRHTWASWHYCLYRDILALKEDGEWATMGIVARYAKKTPDAYREEIRAWWRLSERHGSGTDIAAK
;
A
#
# COMPACT_ATOMS: atom_id res chain seq x y z
N MET A 1 -11.26 6.38 21.06
CA MET A 1 -10.74 7.67 21.58
C MET A 1 -9.51 7.37 22.42
N ARG A 2 -8.35 7.94 22.08
CA ARG A 2 -7.13 7.76 22.87
C ARG A 2 -7.00 8.92 23.86
N VAL A 3 -6.89 8.60 25.14
CA VAL A 3 -6.66 9.56 26.24
C VAL A 3 -5.19 9.57 26.57
N TRP A 4 -4.61 10.76 26.72
CA TRP A 4 -3.21 10.93 27.11
C TRP A 4 -3.00 12.23 27.88
N THR A 5 -2.09 12.20 28.84
CA THR A 5 -1.67 13.36 29.64
C THR A 5 -0.31 13.84 29.17
N PRO A 6 -0.21 15.04 28.55
CA PRO A 6 1.06 15.60 28.11
C PRO A 6 2.06 15.79 29.23
N LYS A 7 3.33 15.54 28.95
CA LYS A 7 4.41 15.80 29.91
C LYS A 7 4.41 17.29 30.29
N GLY A 8 4.23 17.58 31.57
CA GLY A 8 4.16 18.95 32.10
C GLY A 8 2.77 19.60 32.05
N ILE A 9 1.72 18.88 31.64
CA ILE A 9 0.33 19.36 31.67
C ILE A 9 -0.50 18.44 32.55
N THR A 10 -1.33 19.00 33.44
CA THR A 10 -2.20 18.23 34.35
C THR A 10 -3.54 17.86 33.73
N LYS A 11 -3.95 18.55 32.67
CA LYS A 11 -5.21 18.30 31.96
C LYS A 11 -5.06 17.21 30.90
N GLU A 12 -5.90 16.20 30.99
CA GLU A 12 -6.00 15.14 30.00
C GLU A 12 -6.46 15.68 28.64
N LYS A 13 -5.89 15.12 27.58
CA LYS A 13 -6.33 15.37 26.21
C LYS A 13 -6.89 14.09 25.62
N THR A 14 -7.98 14.24 24.89
CA THR A 14 -8.59 13.16 24.13
C THR A 14 -8.52 13.47 22.65
N VAL A 15 -8.06 12.51 21.87
CA VAL A 15 -8.03 12.63 20.41
C VAL A 15 -8.58 11.35 19.79
N PHE A 16 -9.28 11.51 18.68
CA PHE A 16 -9.64 10.37 17.85
C PHE A 16 -8.40 9.88 17.11
N VAL A 17 -8.06 8.61 17.33
CA VAL A 17 -7.02 7.92 16.57
C VAL A 17 -7.72 6.72 15.95
N PRO A 18 -7.82 6.63 14.62
CA PRO A 18 -8.40 5.46 13.98
C PRO A 18 -7.50 4.25 14.17
N ASP A 19 -8.09 3.05 14.18
CA ASP A 19 -7.34 1.79 14.29
C ASP A 19 -6.49 1.52 13.02
N VAL A 20 -6.91 2.09 11.89
CA VAL A 20 -6.21 2.03 10.61
C VAL A 20 -6.00 3.43 10.09
N THR A 21 -4.75 3.76 9.74
CA THR A 21 -4.36 5.04 9.17
C THR A 21 -4.07 4.91 7.67
N LEU A 22 -4.00 6.03 6.96
CA LEU A 22 -3.56 6.05 5.56
C LEU A 22 -2.14 5.50 5.38
N HIS A 23 -1.30 5.59 6.41
CA HIS A 23 0.03 4.99 6.40
C HIS A 23 -0.05 3.46 6.34
N ASP A 24 -0.94 2.85 7.14
CA ASP A 24 -1.17 1.40 7.14
C ASP A 24 -1.72 0.91 5.79
N LEU A 25 -2.64 1.68 5.20
CA LEU A 25 -3.15 1.39 3.86
C LEU A 25 -2.05 1.48 2.79
N ARG A 26 -1.14 2.45 2.88
CA ARG A 26 -0.01 2.58 1.96
C ARG A 26 0.98 1.41 2.11
N HIS A 27 1.22 0.93 3.32
CA HIS A 27 1.99 -0.30 3.56
C HIS A 27 1.30 -1.53 2.94
N THR A 28 -0.02 -1.62 3.10
CA THR A 28 -0.83 -2.71 2.54
C THR A 28 -0.74 -2.71 1.02
N TRP A 29 -0.96 -1.55 0.39
CA TRP A 29 -0.84 -1.38 -1.06
C TRP A 29 0.57 -1.74 -1.58
N ALA A 30 1.62 -1.28 -0.90
CA ALA A 30 3.01 -1.55 -1.30
C ALA A 30 3.33 -3.05 -1.32
N SER A 31 2.90 -3.74 -0.26
CA SER A 31 3.10 -5.19 -0.11
C SER A 31 2.25 -5.96 -1.12
N TRP A 32 1.00 -5.50 -1.30
CA TRP A 32 0.10 -5.65 -2.44
C TRP A 32 0.78 -5.78 -3.80
N HIS A 33 1.22 -4.63 -4.26
CA HIS A 33 1.79 -4.38 -5.56
C HIS A 33 3.03 -5.26 -5.79
N TYR A 34 3.94 -5.31 -4.82
CA TYR A 34 5.13 -6.15 -4.96
C TYR A 34 4.82 -7.64 -4.99
N CYS A 35 3.82 -8.10 -4.24
CA CYS A 35 3.35 -9.49 -4.32
C CYS A 35 2.87 -9.80 -5.74
N LEU A 36 2.01 -8.95 -6.33
CA LEU A 36 1.45 -9.19 -7.66
C LEU A 36 2.45 -9.06 -8.81
N TYR A 37 3.29 -8.03 -8.82
CA TYR A 37 4.10 -7.71 -10.00
C TYR A 37 5.56 -8.15 -9.86
N ARG A 38 6.04 -8.33 -8.63
CA ARG A 38 7.45 -8.68 -8.32
C ARG A 38 8.47 -7.68 -8.89
N ASP A 39 8.03 -6.50 -9.28
CA ASP A 39 8.85 -5.41 -9.80
C ASP A 39 8.99 -4.30 -8.75
N ILE A 40 10.20 -4.14 -8.23
CA ILE A 40 10.50 -3.17 -7.18
C ILE A 40 10.73 -1.75 -7.74
N LEU A 41 11.10 -1.62 -9.02
CA LEU A 41 11.32 -0.33 -9.67
C LEU A 41 9.98 0.28 -10.08
N ALA A 42 9.09 -0.50 -10.69
CA ALA A 42 7.72 -0.09 -10.97
C ALA A 42 6.99 0.31 -9.68
N LEU A 43 7.17 -0.46 -8.60
CA LEU A 43 6.63 -0.10 -7.30
C LEU A 43 7.17 1.24 -6.77
N LYS A 44 8.46 1.57 -6.99
CA LYS A 44 9.01 2.87 -6.61
C LYS A 44 8.36 4.01 -7.40
N GLU A 45 8.16 3.81 -8.69
CA GLU A 45 7.56 4.80 -9.60
C GLU A 45 6.07 5.02 -9.29
N ASP A 46 5.28 3.95 -9.28
CA ASP A 46 3.84 3.99 -8.96
C ASP A 46 3.56 4.51 -7.55
N GLY A 47 4.49 4.23 -6.62
CA GLY A 47 4.42 4.68 -5.24
C GLY A 47 4.95 6.09 -5.02
N GLU A 48 5.45 6.75 -6.06
CA GLU A 48 6.08 8.08 -6.06
C GLU A 48 7.13 8.24 -4.95
N TRP A 49 7.93 7.20 -4.71
CA TRP A 49 8.94 7.24 -3.66
C TRP A 49 10.26 7.81 -4.16
N ALA A 50 10.78 8.76 -3.39
CA ALA A 50 12.05 9.41 -3.68
C ALA A 50 13.23 8.41 -3.68
N THR A 51 13.23 7.43 -2.79
CA THR A 51 14.36 6.50 -2.61
C THR A 51 13.91 5.07 -2.39
N MET A 52 14.78 4.12 -2.77
CA MET A 52 14.60 2.69 -2.49
C MET A 52 14.52 2.37 -0.98
N GLY A 53 15.17 3.18 -0.14
CA GLY A 53 15.07 3.04 1.31
C GLY A 53 13.67 3.34 1.86
N ILE A 54 12.86 4.15 1.16
CA ILE A 54 11.45 4.32 1.51
C ILE A 54 10.66 3.07 1.07
N VAL A 55 10.86 2.61 -0.18
CA VAL A 55 10.20 1.40 -0.69
C VAL A 55 10.40 0.20 0.23
N ALA A 56 11.64 -0.07 0.65
CA ALA A 56 11.97 -1.19 1.54
C ALA A 56 11.34 -1.08 2.95
N ARG A 57 11.04 0.14 3.42
CA ARG A 57 10.28 0.32 4.66
C ARG A 57 8.81 -0.04 4.44
N TYR A 58 8.23 0.37 3.32
CA TYR A 58 6.81 0.21 3.02
C TYR A 58 6.42 -1.21 2.58
N ALA A 59 7.15 -1.79 1.62
CA ALA A 59 6.85 -3.09 1.05
C ALA A 59 7.35 -4.23 1.95
N LYS A 60 6.42 -4.99 2.52
CA LYS A 60 6.73 -6.18 3.33
C LYS A 60 6.62 -7.44 2.48
N LYS A 61 7.48 -8.41 2.78
CA LYS A 61 7.45 -9.71 2.10
C LYS A 61 6.13 -10.39 2.41
N THR A 62 5.32 -10.59 1.38
CA THR A 62 4.02 -11.26 1.43
C THR A 62 4.12 -12.59 0.70
N PRO A 63 3.62 -13.71 1.26
CA PRO A 63 3.61 -15.00 0.57
C PRO A 63 2.89 -14.96 -0.77
N ASP A 64 3.41 -15.68 -1.76
CA ASP A 64 2.78 -15.79 -3.09
C ASP A 64 1.40 -16.44 -3.06
N ALA A 65 1.09 -17.19 -1.99
CA ALA A 65 -0.22 -17.81 -1.79
C ALA A 65 -1.38 -16.80 -1.77
N TYR A 66 -1.13 -15.54 -1.40
CA TYR A 66 -2.16 -14.49 -1.34
C TYR A 66 -2.42 -13.78 -2.68
N ARG A 67 -1.63 -14.09 -3.71
CA ARG A 67 -1.61 -13.37 -4.98
C ARG A 67 -2.98 -13.35 -5.66
N GLU A 68 -3.71 -14.47 -5.65
CA GLU A 68 -4.99 -14.58 -6.32
C GLU A 68 -6.12 -13.89 -5.53
N GLU A 69 -6.08 -13.96 -4.20
CA GLU A 69 -6.99 -13.20 -3.33
C GLU A 69 -6.80 -11.70 -3.50
N ILE A 70 -5.55 -11.23 -3.62
CA ILE A 70 -5.24 -9.82 -3.89
C ILE A 70 -5.83 -9.40 -5.24
N ARG A 71 -5.64 -10.20 -6.31
CA ARG A 71 -6.25 -9.91 -7.63
C ARG A 71 -7.76 -9.83 -7.56
N ALA A 72 -8.38 -10.79 -6.88
CA ALA A 72 -9.82 -10.84 -6.72
C ALA A 72 -10.34 -9.60 -5.97
N TRP A 73 -9.64 -9.22 -4.89
CA TRP A 73 -9.98 -8.03 -4.10
C TRP A 73 -9.89 -6.73 -4.90
N TRP A 74 -8.81 -6.55 -5.67
CA TRP A 74 -8.64 -5.40 -6.57
C TRP A 74 -9.46 -5.51 -7.86
N ARG A 75 -10.28 -6.55 -8.01
CA ARG A 75 -11.10 -6.81 -9.20
C ARG A 75 -10.26 -6.77 -10.49
N LEU A 76 -9.04 -7.29 -10.41
CA LEU A 76 -8.12 -7.42 -11.53
C LEU A 76 -8.47 -8.64 -12.42
N SER A 77 -9.61 -9.30 -12.19
CA SER A 77 -10.13 -10.32 -13.11
C SER A 77 -10.14 -9.75 -14.52
N GLU A 78 -9.59 -10.51 -15.47
CA GLU A 78 -9.31 -10.07 -16.84
C GLU A 78 -10.35 -9.06 -17.32
N ARG A 79 -9.92 -7.79 -17.45
CA ARG A 79 -10.64 -6.86 -18.32
C ARG A 79 -10.66 -7.57 -19.68
N HIS A 80 -11.80 -8.17 -20.03
CA HIS A 80 -12.09 -8.61 -21.38
C HIS A 80 -11.58 -7.51 -22.32
N GLY A 81 -10.69 -7.89 -23.24
CA GLY A 81 -10.02 -6.96 -24.13
C GLY A 81 -11.04 -6.03 -24.78
N SER A 82 -10.93 -4.74 -24.48
CA SER A 82 -11.36 -3.69 -25.38
C SER A 82 -10.08 -3.16 -26.00
N GLY A 83 -9.85 -3.58 -27.24
CA GLY A 83 -8.60 -3.39 -27.94
C GLY A 83 -8.21 -1.93 -28.08
N THR A 84 -6.97 -1.65 -27.76
CA THR A 84 -6.16 -0.74 -28.58
C THR A 84 -4.86 -1.48 -28.85
N ASP A 85 -4.88 -2.23 -29.94
CA ASP A 85 -3.71 -2.60 -30.70
C ASP A 85 -3.04 -1.30 -31.16
N ILE A 86 -2.11 -0.76 -30.35
CA ILE A 86 -1.18 0.27 -30.80
C ILE A 86 0.09 -0.43 -31.24
N ALA A 87 -0.01 -0.89 -32.48
CA ALA A 87 1.04 -1.11 -33.45
C ALA A 87 2.45 -0.76 -32.97
N ALA A 88 3.29 -1.79 -32.91
CA ALA A 88 4.70 -1.64 -33.22
C ALA A 88 4.85 -0.94 -34.58
N LYS A 89 5.52 0.21 -34.56
CA LYS A 89 6.33 0.74 -35.66
C LYS A 89 7.60 1.31 -35.07
#